data_AF-A0AAU3G2U9-F1
#
_entry.id   AF-A0AAU3G2U9-F1
#
_cell.length_a   1.000
_cell.length_b   1.000
_cell.length_c   1.000
_cell.angle_alpha   90.00
_cell.angle_beta   90.00
_cell.angle_gamma   90.00
#
_symmetry.space_group_name_H-M   'P 1'
#
loop_
_entity.id
_entity.type
_entity.pdbx_description
1 polymer ?
#
loop_
_entity_poly.entity_id
_entity_poly.type
_entity_poly.pdbx_seq_one_letter_code
_entity_poly.pdbx_strand_id
1 'polypeptide(L)'
;MIQRGRPAPLVAALAALLVAVLAAYTAITVPAAHAASTLLSQGRPATASSVENAGTPASAAVDGNTGTRWASQFSDPQWLQVDLGASAGITQVVLNWEAAYAKSFQIQVSNDASTWTTVYSTTTGTGGTQTINVTGTGRYVRVYGTARGTAYGYSLWEFQVYGTIGGSGGCGTANAAQGKTATASSTENAGTPASAAVDGNAGTRWSSAASDPQWLQVDLGASATICQVVLTWEAAYGKSFQIQVSGNASTWTTVYSTTTGTGGTQTLDVTGTGRYVRVYGTARGTAYGYSLWEFAVRTTGTTTTPTPTPTITPTDPTSFWGDTNGIPAAQNVVMVKILNRTNGKYPDSQVYWSYNGQVHSIAEQPYFDMPVNSAGRMYFYLGSPNSQYYDFIEFTVGASVFNGNTTRVDAFGLKLAMRLHAHDGYDVSVGEDYSTFQEDRAATFQRFINEVPAEFKPLAQVQAPYRIPAPGSYSGFRAGGANANYFSSYAASVGISAATSDIFGCAASLANDPGNCAALNRHVAQLPQSQWSNPSLYYQAAPANYYAKFWHDHAINHLAYGFPYDDYAGQSSFVSHGNPQWLLVAVGW
;
A
#
# COMPACT_ATOMS: atom_id res chain seq x y z
N MET A 1 36.22 -10.91 89.83
CA MET A 1 34.92 -11.32 90.42
C MET A 1 33.94 -10.17 90.12
N ILE A 2 32.86 -10.27 89.36
CA ILE A 2 31.96 -11.37 88.97
C ILE A 2 31.32 -10.98 87.61
N GLN A 3 31.12 -11.97 86.72
CA GLN A 3 30.35 -11.86 85.47
C GLN A 3 28.84 -11.69 85.71
N ARG A 4 28.16 -11.03 84.75
CA ARG A 4 26.79 -11.29 84.20
C ARG A 4 26.29 -9.97 83.61
N GLY A 5 25.71 -9.82 82.42
CA GLY A 5 25.32 -10.69 81.31
C GLY A 5 24.48 -9.76 80.42
N ARG A 6 24.85 -9.58 79.15
CA ARG A 6 24.14 -8.69 78.22
C ARG A 6 22.73 -9.24 77.93
N PRO A 7 21.63 -8.46 78.03
CA PRO A 7 20.35 -8.87 77.47
C PRO A 7 20.35 -8.64 75.96
N ALA A 8 19.73 -9.59 75.26
CA ALA A 8 19.78 -9.82 73.83
C ALA A 8 19.16 -8.70 72.96
N PRO A 9 19.63 -8.54 71.70
CA PRO A 9 19.08 -7.61 70.72
C PRO A 9 17.86 -8.24 70.04
N LEU A 10 16.80 -8.53 70.79
CA LEU A 10 15.61 -9.21 70.25
C LEU A 10 14.41 -8.29 70.03
N VAL A 11 14.42 -7.08 70.61
CA VAL A 11 13.28 -6.15 70.50
C VAL A 11 13.43 -5.19 69.31
N ALA A 12 14.65 -4.87 68.88
CA ALA A 12 14.88 -4.04 67.69
C ALA A 12 14.65 -4.80 66.36
N ALA A 13 14.80 -6.13 66.37
CA ALA A 13 14.59 -6.96 65.18
C ALA A 13 13.11 -7.21 64.86
N LEU A 14 12.22 -7.19 65.86
CA LEU A 14 10.79 -7.44 65.66
C LEU A 14 10.02 -6.22 65.14
N ALA A 15 10.43 -4.99 65.48
CA ALA A 15 9.82 -3.78 64.95
C ALA A 15 10.17 -3.52 63.47
N ALA A 16 11.38 -3.90 63.04
CA ALA A 16 11.78 -3.81 61.63
C ALA A 16 11.11 -4.88 60.76
N LEU A 17 10.76 -6.05 61.34
CA LEU A 17 10.06 -7.12 60.60
C LEU A 17 8.58 -6.79 60.37
N LEU A 18 7.92 -6.08 61.29
CA LEU A 18 6.48 -5.76 61.15
C LEU A 18 6.21 -4.68 60.07
N VAL A 19 7.13 -3.73 59.89
CA VAL A 19 7.03 -2.71 58.82
C VAL A 19 7.41 -3.28 57.44
N ALA A 20 8.32 -4.25 57.39
CA ALA A 20 8.64 -4.97 56.15
C ALA A 20 7.53 -5.95 55.72
N VAL A 21 6.80 -6.55 56.65
CA VAL A 21 5.68 -7.46 56.35
C VAL A 21 4.40 -6.69 55.95
N LEU A 22 4.18 -5.47 56.45
CA LEU A 22 3.04 -4.64 56.04
C LEU A 22 3.26 -3.89 54.71
N ALA A 23 4.52 -3.66 54.30
CA ALA A 23 4.85 -3.10 52.99
C ALA A 23 4.92 -4.15 51.86
N ALA A 24 4.79 -5.44 52.18
CA ALA A 24 4.79 -6.55 51.22
C ALA A 24 3.38 -7.05 50.84
N TYR A 25 2.31 -6.41 51.31
CA TYR A 25 0.93 -6.88 51.15
C TYR A 25 0.00 -5.98 50.31
N THR A 26 0.53 -5.07 49.49
CA THR A 26 -0.25 -4.34 48.48
C THR A 26 0.42 -4.40 47.10
N ALA A 27 0.58 -5.60 46.59
CA ALA A 27 0.70 -5.87 45.16
C ALA A 27 0.18 -7.28 44.89
N ILE A 28 -1.09 -7.54 45.24
CA ILE A 28 -1.82 -8.59 44.55
C ILE A 28 -2.01 -8.03 43.14
N THR A 29 -1.09 -8.34 42.23
CA THR A 29 -1.40 -8.33 40.82
C THR A 29 -2.50 -9.35 40.64
N VAL A 30 -3.75 -8.89 40.64
CA VAL A 30 -4.83 -9.68 40.08
C VAL A 30 -4.37 -9.91 38.64
N PRO A 31 -4.07 -11.15 38.20
CA PRO A 31 -3.87 -11.36 36.78
C PRO A 31 -5.14 -10.81 36.12
N ALA A 32 -4.98 -9.90 35.16
CA ALA A 32 -6.09 -9.50 34.34
C ALA A 32 -6.76 -10.81 33.88
N ALA A 33 -8.03 -10.99 34.22
CA ALA A 33 -8.78 -12.13 33.73
C ALA A 33 -8.77 -12.01 32.20
N HIS A 34 -7.85 -12.71 31.54
CA HIS A 34 -7.92 -12.90 30.11
C HIS A 34 -9.23 -13.65 29.89
N ALA A 35 -10.18 -13.01 29.22
CA ALA A 35 -11.32 -13.73 28.67
C ALA A 35 -10.77 -14.96 27.94
N ALA A 36 -11.31 -16.14 28.21
CA ALA A 36 -10.94 -17.36 27.51
C ALA A 36 -11.01 -17.10 26.00
N SER A 37 -9.99 -17.50 25.25
CA SER A 37 -9.97 -17.34 23.80
C SER A 37 -11.22 -17.99 23.20
N THR A 38 -11.88 -17.32 22.25
CA THR A 38 -13.14 -17.80 21.69
C THR A 38 -12.85 -18.89 20.67
N LEU A 39 -13.59 -20.01 20.70
CA LEU A 39 -13.50 -21.05 19.66
C LEU A 39 -14.11 -20.51 18.35
N LEU A 40 -13.29 -20.39 17.30
CA LEU A 40 -13.66 -19.77 16.04
C LEU A 40 -13.99 -20.78 14.93
N SER A 41 -13.40 -21.98 14.97
CA SER A 41 -13.54 -22.97 13.90
C SER A 41 -14.83 -23.78 13.95
N GLN A 42 -15.52 -23.83 15.08
CA GLN A 42 -16.68 -24.72 15.24
C GLN A 42 -17.81 -24.36 14.27
N GLY A 43 -18.30 -25.36 13.54
CA GLY A 43 -19.35 -25.24 12.54
C GLY A 43 -18.95 -24.48 11.27
N ARG A 44 -17.66 -24.12 11.12
CA ARG A 44 -17.19 -23.36 9.96
C ARG A 44 -16.96 -24.24 8.74
N PRO A 45 -17.02 -23.68 7.51
CA PRO A 45 -16.66 -24.42 6.30
C PRO A 45 -15.22 -24.94 6.37
N ALA A 46 -15.04 -26.24 6.12
CA ALA A 46 -13.74 -26.89 6.08
C ALA A 46 -13.53 -27.64 4.77
N THR A 47 -12.30 -27.61 4.25
CA THR A 47 -11.87 -28.35 3.07
C THR A 47 -10.56 -29.09 3.37
N ALA A 48 -10.25 -30.13 2.59
CA ALA A 48 -9.04 -30.91 2.77
C ALA A 48 -8.44 -31.27 1.41
N SER A 49 -7.15 -31.61 1.39
CA SER A 49 -6.48 -32.14 0.19
C SER A 49 -7.08 -33.45 -0.30
N SER A 50 -7.61 -34.27 0.63
CA SER A 50 -8.31 -35.51 0.32
C SER A 50 -9.18 -35.97 1.49
N VAL A 51 -10.03 -36.95 1.22
CA VAL A 51 -10.79 -37.71 2.23
C VAL A 51 -10.58 -39.20 2.01
N GLU A 52 -10.49 -40.00 3.08
CA GLU A 52 -10.35 -41.47 3.01
C GLU A 52 -11.59 -42.08 2.35
N ASN A 53 -12.78 -41.63 2.77
CA ASN A 53 -14.08 -42.02 2.24
C ASN A 53 -15.16 -40.99 2.62
N ALA A 54 -16.39 -41.17 2.12
CA ALA A 54 -17.50 -40.23 2.36
C ALA A 54 -17.91 -40.09 3.85
N GLY A 55 -17.57 -41.07 4.70
CA GLY A 55 -17.87 -41.05 6.14
C GLY A 55 -16.85 -40.29 6.99
N THR A 56 -15.79 -39.75 6.39
CA THR A 56 -14.72 -39.02 7.10
C THR A 56 -14.42 -37.64 6.47
N PRO A 57 -15.45 -36.79 6.27
CA PRO A 57 -15.29 -35.52 5.56
C PRO A 57 -14.50 -34.49 6.37
N ALA A 58 -13.96 -33.46 5.71
CA ALA A 58 -13.26 -32.35 6.35
C ALA A 58 -14.09 -31.65 7.45
N SER A 59 -15.40 -31.52 7.21
CA SER A 59 -16.35 -30.91 8.16
C SER A 59 -16.44 -31.65 9.50
N ALA A 60 -16.13 -32.95 9.53
CA ALA A 60 -16.22 -33.77 10.73
C ALA A 60 -15.12 -33.48 11.74
N ALA A 61 -14.11 -32.68 11.38
CA ALA A 61 -13.08 -32.22 12.31
C ALA A 61 -13.37 -30.81 12.87
N VAL A 62 -14.52 -30.20 12.56
CA VAL A 62 -14.89 -28.87 13.08
C VAL A 62 -16.34 -28.82 13.53
N ASP A 63 -17.01 -29.96 13.70
CA ASP A 63 -18.43 -30.03 14.07
C ASP A 63 -18.66 -30.02 15.59
N GLY A 64 -17.60 -30.17 16.39
CA GLY A 64 -17.65 -30.24 17.84
C GLY A 64 -18.04 -31.61 18.37
N ASN A 65 -18.07 -32.64 17.53
CA ASN A 65 -18.41 -34.00 17.90
C ASN A 65 -17.17 -34.89 17.87
N THR A 66 -16.61 -35.16 19.05
CA THR A 66 -15.42 -36.02 19.21
C THR A 66 -15.62 -37.50 18.83
N GLY A 67 -16.81 -37.91 18.36
CA GLY A 67 -17.10 -39.22 17.78
C GLY A 67 -17.04 -39.27 16.24
N THR A 68 -16.86 -38.14 15.57
CA THR A 68 -16.72 -38.02 14.11
C THR A 68 -15.34 -37.47 13.76
N ARG A 69 -14.78 -37.87 12.60
CA ARG A 69 -13.40 -37.50 12.22
C ARG A 69 -13.25 -37.17 10.76
N TRP A 70 -12.34 -36.25 10.46
CA TRP A 70 -11.72 -36.19 9.13
C TRP A 70 -10.62 -37.27 9.03
N ALA A 71 -10.47 -37.88 7.86
CA ALA A 71 -9.35 -38.76 7.54
C ALA A 71 -8.87 -38.52 6.11
N SER A 72 -7.56 -38.46 5.89
CA SER A 72 -6.96 -38.27 4.57
C SER A 72 -6.71 -39.60 3.84
N GLN A 73 -6.38 -39.51 2.55
CA GLN A 73 -5.70 -40.58 1.83
C GLN A 73 -4.31 -40.87 2.44
N PHE A 74 -3.76 -42.06 2.16
CA PHE A 74 -2.60 -42.62 2.86
C PHE A 74 -1.30 -42.19 2.18
N SER A 75 -1.12 -40.88 2.03
CA SER A 75 0.05 -40.28 1.39
C SER A 75 0.48 -39.01 2.10
N ASP A 76 1.70 -38.58 1.81
CA ASP A 76 2.32 -37.36 2.33
C ASP A 76 2.67 -36.45 1.15
N PRO A 77 2.41 -35.13 1.22
CA PRO A 77 1.73 -34.39 2.28
C PRO A 77 0.19 -34.41 2.15
N GLN A 78 -0.52 -34.09 3.23
CA GLN A 78 -1.97 -33.84 3.24
C GLN A 78 -2.30 -32.66 4.14
N TRP A 79 -3.46 -32.02 3.94
CA TRP A 79 -3.91 -30.89 4.73
C TRP A 79 -5.42 -30.88 4.96
N LEU A 80 -5.79 -30.24 6.07
CA LEU A 80 -7.15 -29.87 6.43
C LEU A 80 -7.16 -28.38 6.77
N GLN A 81 -8.07 -27.61 6.18
CA GLN A 81 -8.24 -26.18 6.43
C GLN A 81 -9.66 -25.83 6.87
N VAL A 82 -9.78 -24.73 7.59
CA VAL A 82 -11.06 -24.12 7.99
C VAL A 82 -11.11 -22.65 7.58
N ASP A 83 -12.25 -22.20 7.05
CA ASP A 83 -12.57 -20.80 6.77
C ASP A 83 -13.31 -20.18 7.96
N LEU A 84 -12.64 -19.29 8.71
CA LEU A 84 -13.21 -18.62 9.87
C LEU A 84 -14.28 -17.56 9.51
N GLY A 85 -14.51 -17.31 8.22
CA GLY A 85 -15.49 -16.37 7.68
C GLY A 85 -15.03 -14.91 7.67
N ALA A 86 -14.04 -14.55 8.49
CA ALA A 86 -13.37 -13.25 8.50
C ALA A 86 -11.95 -13.40 9.06
N SER A 87 -11.08 -12.42 8.82
CA SER A 87 -9.73 -12.45 9.40
C SER A 87 -9.80 -12.35 10.92
N ALA A 88 -9.04 -13.22 11.59
CA ALA A 88 -9.04 -13.36 13.03
C ALA A 88 -7.63 -13.40 13.58
N GLY A 89 -7.45 -12.83 14.78
CA GLY A 89 -6.23 -13.04 15.57
C GLY A 89 -6.27 -14.43 16.18
N ILE A 90 -5.35 -15.31 15.79
CA ILE A 90 -5.26 -16.69 16.24
C ILE A 90 -4.28 -16.76 17.41
N THR A 91 -4.75 -17.32 18.52
CA THR A 91 -4.00 -17.41 19.79
C THR A 91 -3.64 -18.85 20.15
N GLN A 92 -4.46 -19.80 19.70
CA GLN A 92 -4.27 -21.20 20.04
C GLN A 92 -4.95 -22.09 18.99
N VAL A 93 -4.32 -23.22 18.73
CA VAL A 93 -4.89 -24.33 17.98
C VAL A 93 -4.85 -25.58 18.85
N VAL A 94 -5.98 -26.28 18.95
CA VAL A 94 -6.06 -27.59 19.58
C VAL A 94 -6.34 -28.63 18.49
N LEU A 95 -5.45 -29.61 18.37
CA LEU A 95 -5.59 -30.75 17.46
C LEU A 95 -5.93 -31.98 18.29
N ASN A 96 -7.09 -32.59 18.03
CA ASN A 96 -7.44 -33.87 18.64
C ASN A 96 -7.28 -34.97 17.60
N TRP A 97 -6.11 -35.62 17.57
CA TRP A 97 -5.80 -36.69 16.63
C TRP A 97 -6.49 -38.00 16.99
N GLU A 98 -6.80 -38.80 15.98
CA GLU A 98 -7.05 -40.24 16.13
C GLU A 98 -5.72 -40.99 16.37
N ALA A 99 -5.75 -42.33 16.54
CA ALA A 99 -4.54 -43.15 16.55
C ALA A 99 -3.65 -42.90 15.31
N ALA A 100 -4.23 -42.53 14.17
CA ALA A 100 -3.51 -42.08 12.98
C ALA A 100 -3.28 -40.55 12.99
N TYR A 101 -2.03 -40.13 13.20
CA TYR A 101 -1.66 -38.72 13.43
C TYR A 101 -0.49 -38.23 12.57
N ALA A 102 -0.25 -36.92 12.57
CA ALA A 102 0.93 -36.32 11.96
C ALA A 102 2.13 -36.30 12.93
N LYS A 103 3.22 -36.98 12.56
CA LYS A 103 4.50 -36.84 13.27
C LYS A 103 5.22 -35.55 12.88
N SER A 104 5.17 -35.18 11.60
CA SER A 104 5.64 -33.87 11.13
C SER A 104 4.49 -33.08 10.55
N PHE A 105 4.27 -31.86 11.03
CA PHE A 105 3.24 -30.96 10.49
C PHE A 105 3.55 -29.49 10.74
N GLN A 106 2.80 -28.65 10.04
CA GLN A 106 2.78 -27.21 10.22
C GLN A 106 1.35 -26.74 10.52
N ILE A 107 1.22 -25.68 11.32
CA ILE A 107 0.00 -24.86 11.35
C ILE A 107 0.28 -23.62 10.52
N GLN A 108 -0.62 -23.31 9.60
CA GLN A 108 -0.48 -22.19 8.69
C GLN A 108 -1.74 -21.34 8.68
N VAL A 109 -1.57 -20.03 8.52
CA VAL A 109 -2.65 -19.06 8.38
C VAL A 109 -2.59 -18.42 6.99
N SER A 110 -3.74 -17.97 6.50
CA SER A 110 -3.87 -17.32 5.19
C SER A 110 -5.06 -16.35 5.19
N ASN A 111 -4.98 -15.30 4.37
CA ASN A 111 -6.10 -14.38 4.13
C ASN A 111 -6.94 -14.80 2.92
N ASP A 112 -6.40 -15.60 2.01
CA ASP A 112 -6.94 -15.88 0.67
C ASP A 112 -7.06 -17.38 0.34
N ALA A 113 -6.61 -18.26 1.24
CA ALA A 113 -6.47 -19.71 1.08
C ALA A 113 -5.46 -20.16 -0.01
N SER A 114 -4.72 -19.24 -0.62
CA SER A 114 -3.68 -19.53 -1.62
C SER A 114 -2.26 -19.28 -1.10
N THR A 115 -2.03 -18.17 -0.40
CA THR A 115 -0.74 -17.82 0.18
C THR A 115 -0.77 -18.12 1.67
N TRP A 116 0.17 -18.93 2.13
CA TRP A 116 0.17 -19.47 3.49
C TRP A 116 1.42 -19.07 4.26
N THR A 117 1.23 -18.60 5.49
CA THR A 117 2.31 -18.32 6.43
C THR A 117 2.32 -19.37 7.53
N THR A 118 3.46 -20.02 7.74
CA THR A 118 3.63 -20.98 8.83
C THR A 118 3.77 -20.26 10.16
N VAL A 119 2.88 -20.55 11.10
CA VAL A 119 2.88 -20.00 12.47
C VAL A 119 3.34 -21.01 13.52
N TYR A 120 3.43 -22.28 13.13
CA TYR A 120 4.00 -23.35 13.95
C TYR A 120 4.50 -24.49 13.06
N SER A 121 5.58 -25.15 13.46
CA SER A 121 6.07 -26.36 12.81
C SER A 121 6.62 -27.35 13.84
N THR A 122 6.51 -28.65 13.54
CA THR A 122 7.12 -29.72 14.33
C THR A 122 7.46 -30.92 13.45
N THR A 123 8.44 -31.70 13.87
CA THR A 123 8.82 -33.00 13.27
C THR A 123 8.72 -34.17 14.25
N THR A 124 8.24 -33.89 15.48
CA THR A 124 8.19 -34.82 16.61
C THR A 124 6.81 -34.85 17.27
N GLY A 125 5.75 -34.57 16.49
CA GLY A 125 4.36 -34.69 16.93
C GLY A 125 4.07 -36.07 17.52
N THR A 126 3.30 -36.08 18.61
CA THR A 126 3.05 -37.27 19.43
C THR A 126 1.68 -37.91 19.18
N GLY A 127 0.82 -37.27 18.39
CA GLY A 127 -0.61 -37.63 18.30
C GLY A 127 -1.38 -37.23 19.57
N GLY A 128 -2.56 -37.82 19.75
CA GLY A 128 -3.48 -37.48 20.84
C GLY A 128 -4.00 -36.04 20.76
N THR A 129 -4.43 -35.47 21.90
CA THR A 129 -4.82 -34.05 21.97
C THR A 129 -3.60 -33.16 22.19
N GLN A 130 -3.33 -32.27 21.24
CA GLN A 130 -2.22 -31.32 21.29
C GLN A 130 -2.76 -29.89 21.34
N THR A 131 -2.42 -29.15 22.41
CA THR A 131 -2.71 -27.72 22.52
C THR A 131 -1.48 -26.92 22.13
N ILE A 132 -1.59 -26.09 21.11
CA ILE A 132 -0.50 -25.36 20.49
C ILE A 132 -0.84 -23.88 20.55
N ASN A 133 -0.10 -23.12 21.36
CA ASN A 133 -0.21 -21.66 21.34
C ASN A 133 0.49 -21.15 20.09
N VAL A 134 -0.21 -20.31 19.33
CA VAL A 134 0.30 -19.72 18.09
C VAL A 134 0.05 -18.22 18.13
N THR A 135 0.76 -17.49 17.28
CA THR A 135 0.50 -16.07 17.06
C THR A 135 0.49 -15.85 15.56
N GLY A 136 -0.65 -15.40 15.04
CA GLY A 136 -0.81 -15.10 13.64
C GLY A 136 -2.21 -14.60 13.34
N THR A 137 -2.36 -13.95 12.19
CA THR A 137 -3.66 -13.45 11.72
C THR A 137 -4.00 -14.11 10.39
N GLY A 138 -5.26 -14.50 10.23
CA GLY A 138 -5.74 -15.04 8.96
C GLY A 138 -7.24 -15.32 9.01
N ARG A 139 -7.85 -15.36 7.83
CA ARG A 139 -9.22 -15.86 7.65
C ARG A 139 -9.25 -17.39 7.59
N TYR A 140 -8.22 -17.98 6.99
CA TYR A 140 -8.08 -19.42 6.83
C TYR A 140 -6.97 -19.92 7.74
N VAL A 141 -7.20 -21.07 8.37
CA VAL A 141 -6.18 -21.78 9.15
C VAL A 141 -6.15 -23.22 8.66
N ARG A 142 -4.95 -23.78 8.46
CA ARG A 142 -4.79 -25.17 8.08
C ARG A 142 -3.73 -25.88 8.90
N VAL A 143 -3.94 -27.17 9.10
CA VAL A 143 -2.89 -28.12 9.47
C VAL A 143 -2.35 -28.76 8.18
N TYR A 144 -1.04 -28.71 7.99
CA TYR A 144 -0.33 -29.24 6.83
C TYR A 144 0.61 -30.36 7.29
N GLY A 145 0.16 -31.60 7.17
CA GLY A 145 0.89 -32.80 7.54
C GLY A 145 1.92 -33.17 6.47
N THR A 146 3.19 -33.30 6.88
CA THR A 146 4.31 -33.60 5.99
C THR A 146 4.95 -34.96 6.23
N ALA A 147 4.70 -35.59 7.39
CA ALA A 147 5.01 -36.99 7.62
C ALA A 147 4.03 -37.63 8.62
N ARG A 148 3.46 -38.79 8.25
CA ARG A 148 2.58 -39.61 9.10
C ARG A 148 3.34 -40.28 10.24
N GLY A 149 2.68 -40.40 11.40
CA GLY A 149 3.18 -41.16 12.56
C GLY A 149 2.86 -42.64 12.52
N THR A 150 2.00 -43.09 11.59
CA THR A 150 1.60 -44.48 11.38
C THR A 150 1.55 -44.81 9.87
N ALA A 151 1.19 -46.05 9.50
CA ALA A 151 0.97 -46.43 8.11
C ALA A 151 -0.33 -45.85 7.49
N TYR A 152 -1.26 -45.39 8.33
CA TYR A 152 -2.57 -44.85 7.92
C TYR A 152 -2.50 -43.35 7.61
N GLY A 153 -3.49 -42.81 6.89
CA GLY A 153 -3.63 -41.38 6.60
C GLY A 153 -3.79 -40.53 7.87
N TYR A 154 -3.67 -39.20 7.73
CA TYR A 154 -3.86 -38.28 8.85
C TYR A 154 -5.32 -38.26 9.28
N SER A 155 -5.60 -38.27 10.59
CA SER A 155 -6.98 -38.21 11.06
C SER A 155 -7.19 -37.39 12.33
N LEU A 156 -8.18 -36.49 12.28
CA LEU A 156 -8.53 -35.58 13.37
C LEU A 156 -9.98 -35.79 13.77
N TRP A 157 -10.20 -36.05 15.06
CA TRP A 157 -11.51 -35.91 15.68
C TRP A 157 -11.93 -34.44 15.71
N GLU A 158 -11.01 -33.53 16.07
CA GLU A 158 -11.31 -32.09 16.14
C GLU A 158 -10.08 -31.23 15.77
N PHE A 159 -10.33 -30.13 15.06
CA PHE A 159 -9.42 -29.06 14.68
C PHE A 159 -10.00 -27.73 15.19
N GLN A 160 -9.62 -27.40 16.41
CA GLN A 160 -10.16 -26.26 17.13
C GLN A 160 -9.20 -25.07 17.02
N VAL A 161 -9.69 -23.97 16.46
CA VAL A 161 -8.93 -22.73 16.30
C VAL A 161 -9.53 -21.69 17.24
N TYR A 162 -8.73 -21.19 18.17
CA TYR A 162 -9.15 -20.20 19.16
C TYR A 162 -8.52 -18.84 18.88
N GLY A 163 -9.32 -17.79 19.05
CA GLY A 163 -8.92 -16.44 18.73
C GLY A 163 -10.03 -15.42 18.93
N THR A 164 -9.89 -14.28 18.25
CA THR A 164 -10.90 -13.22 18.22
C THR A 164 -11.15 -12.79 16.78
N ILE A 165 -12.40 -12.89 16.31
CA ILE A 165 -12.83 -12.32 15.03
C ILE A 165 -12.73 -10.80 15.13
N GLY A 166 -12.00 -10.16 14.20
CA GLY A 166 -11.80 -8.71 14.23
C GLY A 166 -10.87 -8.20 15.34
N GLY A 167 -10.06 -9.08 15.97
CA GLY A 167 -9.18 -8.69 17.08
C GLY A 167 -7.71 -9.07 16.85
N SER A 168 -6.91 -8.11 16.40
CA SER A 168 -5.57 -7.84 16.95
C SER A 168 -5.19 -6.38 16.66
N GLY A 169 -5.60 -5.50 17.57
CA GLY A 169 -5.26 -4.08 17.60
C GLY A 169 -6.43 -3.26 18.12
N GLY A 170 -6.32 -2.71 19.35
CA GLY A 170 -7.25 -1.67 19.79
C GLY A 170 -7.29 -0.53 18.77
N CYS A 171 -8.38 0.24 18.74
CA CYS A 171 -8.47 1.36 17.82
C CYS A 171 -7.34 2.35 18.12
N GLY A 172 -6.41 2.53 17.18
CA GLY A 172 -5.26 3.39 17.36
C GLY A 172 -5.71 4.83 17.63
N THR A 173 -4.92 5.62 18.36
CA THR A 173 -5.25 7.03 18.62
C THR A 173 -4.74 7.97 17.52
N ALA A 174 -3.79 7.50 16.70
CA ALA A 174 -3.18 8.25 15.61
C ALA A 174 -4.18 8.54 14.48
N ASN A 175 -4.11 9.74 13.92
CA ASN A 175 -4.90 10.13 12.76
C ASN A 175 -4.24 9.63 11.46
N ALA A 176 -4.74 8.52 10.92
CA ALA A 176 -4.30 7.94 9.65
C ALA A 176 -4.61 8.83 8.44
N ALA A 177 -5.55 9.76 8.55
CA ALA A 177 -5.87 10.73 7.50
C ALA A 177 -4.93 11.94 7.48
N GLN A 178 -4.17 12.18 8.56
CA GLN A 178 -3.33 13.39 8.67
C GLN A 178 -2.24 13.43 7.59
N GLY A 179 -2.15 14.54 6.88
CA GLY A 179 -1.23 14.78 5.77
C GLY A 179 -1.53 13.99 4.49
N LYS A 180 -2.63 13.25 4.45
CA LYS A 180 -3.01 12.45 3.28
C LYS A 180 -3.72 13.29 2.22
N THR A 181 -3.75 12.78 0.99
CA THR A 181 -4.46 13.42 -0.12
C THR A 181 -5.96 13.42 0.16
N ALA A 182 -6.57 14.61 0.17
CA ALA A 182 -8.00 14.79 0.31
C ALA A 182 -8.59 15.48 -0.92
N THR A 183 -9.78 15.03 -1.34
CA THR A 183 -10.58 15.66 -2.39
C THR A 183 -12.01 15.87 -1.88
N ALA A 184 -12.74 16.79 -2.50
CA ALA A 184 -14.10 17.11 -2.11
C ALA A 184 -14.99 17.35 -3.33
N SER A 185 -16.30 17.25 -3.16
CA SER A 185 -17.28 17.60 -4.20
C SER A 185 -17.24 19.07 -4.60
N SER A 186 -16.89 19.95 -3.67
CA SER A 186 -16.70 21.38 -3.91
C SER A 186 -15.88 22.02 -2.80
N THR A 187 -15.47 23.26 -3.04
CA THR A 187 -14.89 24.16 -2.03
C THR A 187 -15.64 25.50 -2.07
N GLU A 188 -15.82 26.14 -0.91
CA GLU A 188 -16.43 27.47 -0.81
C GLU A 188 -15.57 28.52 -1.51
N ASN A 189 -14.25 28.43 -1.33
CA ASN A 189 -13.25 29.27 -1.99
C ASN A 189 -11.85 28.63 -1.85
N ALA A 190 -10.83 29.23 -2.48
CA ALA A 190 -9.46 28.73 -2.47
C ALA A 190 -8.80 28.66 -1.08
N GLY A 191 -9.28 29.43 -0.09
CA GLY A 191 -8.78 29.42 1.28
C GLY A 191 -9.36 28.31 2.17
N THR A 192 -10.27 27.49 1.65
CA THR A 192 -10.90 26.38 2.40
C THR A 192 -10.84 25.04 1.64
N PRO A 193 -9.64 24.60 1.21
CA PRO A 193 -9.48 23.41 0.38
C PRO A 193 -9.77 22.12 1.16
N ALA A 194 -9.99 21.01 0.44
CA ALA A 194 -10.18 19.69 1.05
C ALA A 194 -9.01 19.26 1.95
N SER A 195 -7.78 19.61 1.55
CA SER A 195 -6.56 19.32 2.32
C SER A 195 -6.54 19.97 3.71
N ALA A 196 -7.26 21.08 3.90
CA ALA A 196 -7.29 21.80 5.17
C ALA A 196 -8.10 21.10 6.27
N ALA A 197 -8.84 20.03 5.94
CA ALA A 197 -9.50 19.19 6.93
C ALA A 197 -8.67 17.98 7.35
N VAL A 198 -7.46 17.80 6.80
CA VAL A 198 -6.58 16.66 7.11
C VAL A 198 -5.14 17.10 7.35
N ASP A 199 -4.89 18.38 7.60
CA ASP A 199 -3.54 18.93 7.78
C ASP A 199 -3.08 18.90 9.25
N GLY A 200 -3.97 18.56 10.19
CA GLY A 200 -3.70 18.56 11.63
C GLY A 200 -3.63 19.96 12.25
N ASN A 201 -4.06 20.99 11.54
CA ASN A 201 -4.08 22.37 12.01
C ASN A 201 -5.51 22.81 12.36
N ALA A 202 -5.77 23.02 13.65
CA ALA A 202 -7.09 23.42 14.15
C ALA A 202 -7.56 24.83 13.71
N GLY A 203 -6.72 25.61 13.00
CA GLY A 203 -7.05 26.94 12.48
C GLY A 203 -7.41 26.98 11.00
N THR A 204 -7.28 25.87 10.28
CA THR A 204 -7.61 25.72 8.85
C THR A 204 -8.78 24.74 8.69
N ARG A 205 -9.59 24.92 7.63
CA ARG A 205 -10.77 24.06 7.42
C ARG A 205 -11.07 23.85 5.95
N TRP A 206 -11.68 22.71 5.65
CA TRP A 206 -12.46 22.55 4.43
C TRP A 206 -13.85 23.19 4.61
N SER A 207 -14.38 23.78 3.54
CA SER A 207 -15.75 24.29 3.46
C SER A 207 -16.33 23.99 2.09
N SER A 208 -17.54 23.47 2.02
CA SER A 208 -18.22 23.16 0.75
C SER A 208 -19.08 24.32 0.24
N ALA A 209 -19.54 24.22 -1.01
CA ALA A 209 -20.68 24.99 -1.48
C ALA A 209 -21.93 24.75 -0.60
N ALA A 210 -22.81 25.74 -0.53
CA ALA A 210 -24.04 25.71 0.26
C ALA A 210 -25.18 24.91 -0.44
N SER A 211 -24.92 23.64 -0.74
CA SER A 211 -25.89 22.71 -1.36
C SER A 211 -25.77 21.31 -0.77
N ASP A 212 -26.74 20.46 -1.06
CA ASP A 212 -26.81 19.06 -0.63
C ASP A 212 -27.02 18.16 -1.87
N PRO A 213 -26.33 17.00 -1.97
CA PRO A 213 -25.29 16.49 -1.07
C PRO A 213 -23.91 17.10 -1.32
N GLN A 214 -23.01 17.00 -0.34
CA GLN A 214 -21.58 17.32 -0.48
C GLN A 214 -20.74 16.25 0.23
N TRP A 215 -19.49 16.07 -0.19
CA TRP A 215 -18.58 15.10 0.40
C TRP A 215 -17.15 15.60 0.46
N LEU A 216 -16.42 15.10 1.45
CA LEU A 216 -14.98 15.20 1.61
C LEU A 216 -14.44 13.77 1.76
N GLN A 217 -13.48 13.39 0.92
CA GLN A 217 -12.80 12.09 0.99
C GLN A 217 -11.32 12.25 1.27
N VAL A 218 -10.73 11.23 1.87
CA VAL A 218 -9.29 11.08 2.06
C VAL A 218 -8.82 9.73 1.50
N ASP A 219 -7.69 9.73 0.83
CA ASP A 219 -6.95 8.53 0.43
C ASP A 219 -5.91 8.19 1.49
N LEU A 220 -6.10 7.11 2.25
CA LEU A 220 -5.17 6.67 3.30
C LEU A 220 -3.82 6.17 2.73
N GLY A 221 -3.73 5.98 1.42
CA GLY A 221 -2.55 5.48 0.69
C GLY A 221 -2.53 3.97 0.53
N ALA A 222 -3.17 3.23 1.44
CA ALA A 222 -3.37 1.78 1.37
C ALA A 222 -4.69 1.39 2.04
N SER A 223 -5.20 0.20 1.72
CA SER A 223 -6.40 -0.33 2.36
C SER A 223 -6.11 -0.58 3.85
N ALA A 224 -6.88 0.04 4.73
CA ALA A 224 -6.73 -0.08 6.17
C ALA A 224 -8.06 -0.47 6.83
N THR A 225 -7.98 -1.16 7.96
CA THR A 225 -9.14 -1.45 8.80
C THR A 225 -9.42 -0.27 9.69
N ILE A 226 -10.53 0.42 9.43
CA ILE A 226 -10.94 1.64 10.09
C ILE A 226 -11.86 1.27 11.25
N CYS A 227 -11.54 1.79 12.42
CA CYS A 227 -12.25 1.52 13.67
C CYS A 227 -12.93 2.75 14.27
N GLN A 228 -12.46 3.95 13.92
CA GLN A 228 -13.07 5.18 14.40
C GLN A 228 -12.83 6.33 13.43
N VAL A 229 -13.82 7.21 13.33
CA VAL A 229 -13.72 8.50 12.66
C VAL A 229 -14.02 9.60 13.66
N VAL A 230 -13.22 10.66 13.66
CA VAL A 230 -13.48 11.87 14.45
C VAL A 230 -13.67 13.03 13.50
N LEU A 231 -14.85 13.65 13.55
CA LEU A 231 -15.19 14.84 12.78
C LEU A 231 -15.18 16.04 13.71
N THR A 232 -14.38 17.05 13.41
CA THR A 232 -14.40 18.35 14.11
C THR A 232 -15.05 19.37 13.20
N TRP A 233 -16.36 19.55 13.35
CA TRP A 233 -17.12 20.51 12.56
C TRP A 233 -16.86 21.95 12.99
N GLU A 234 -17.03 22.87 12.04
CA GLU A 234 -17.23 24.29 12.32
C GLU A 234 -18.69 24.53 12.80
N ALA A 235 -19.08 25.79 13.03
CA ALA A 235 -20.48 26.14 13.29
C ALA A 235 -21.42 25.66 12.16
N ALA A 236 -20.93 25.54 10.93
CA ALA A 236 -21.58 24.90 9.80
C ALA A 236 -21.25 23.40 9.74
N TYR A 237 -22.25 22.55 9.93
CA TYR A 237 -22.09 21.10 10.10
C TYR A 237 -23.11 20.29 9.31
N GLY A 238 -22.86 18.98 9.18
CA GLY A 238 -23.83 18.03 8.64
C GLY A 238 -24.82 17.56 9.71
N LYS A 239 -26.13 17.83 9.52
CA LYS A 239 -27.20 17.25 10.35
C LYS A 239 -27.50 15.82 9.93
N SER A 240 -27.50 15.55 8.62
CA SER A 240 -27.56 14.19 8.08
C SER A 240 -26.31 13.89 7.28
N PHE A 241 -25.60 12.82 7.63
CA PHE A 241 -24.39 12.39 6.93
C PHE A 241 -24.12 10.90 7.10
N GLN A 242 -23.25 10.39 6.23
CA GLN A 242 -22.74 9.04 6.25
C GLN A 242 -21.21 9.06 6.34
N ILE A 243 -20.63 8.06 7.00
CA ILE A 243 -19.22 7.71 6.80
C ILE A 243 -19.20 6.51 5.87
N GLN A 244 -18.38 6.60 4.83
CA GLN A 244 -18.27 5.55 3.83
C GLN A 244 -16.81 5.19 3.60
N VAL A 245 -16.58 3.91 3.33
CA VAL A 245 -15.25 3.38 2.98
C VAL A 245 -15.27 2.83 1.57
N SER A 246 -14.13 2.87 0.90
CA SER A 246 -13.97 2.33 -0.45
C SER A 246 -12.55 1.80 -0.66
N GLY A 247 -12.40 0.75 -1.46
CA GLY A 247 -11.10 0.32 -1.96
C GLY A 247 -10.62 1.11 -3.18
N ASN A 248 -11.53 1.78 -3.91
CA ASN A 248 -11.31 2.30 -5.26
C ASN A 248 -11.87 3.71 -5.51
N ALA A 249 -12.30 4.41 -4.45
CA ALA A 249 -12.96 5.72 -4.46
C ALA A 249 -14.26 5.83 -5.31
N SER A 250 -14.76 4.72 -5.86
CA SER A 250 -15.90 4.71 -6.79
C SER A 250 -17.09 3.93 -6.23
N THR A 251 -16.82 2.77 -5.63
CA THR A 251 -17.82 1.94 -4.94
C THR A 251 -17.70 2.15 -3.45
N TRP A 252 -18.78 2.59 -2.82
CA TRP A 252 -18.77 3.02 -1.43
C TRP A 252 -19.63 2.12 -0.56
N THR A 253 -19.07 1.67 0.55
CA THR A 253 -19.80 0.96 1.60
C THR A 253 -20.05 1.93 2.76
N THR A 254 -21.30 2.10 3.16
CA THR A 254 -21.64 2.92 4.32
C THR A 254 -21.32 2.16 5.60
N VAL A 255 -20.46 2.73 6.44
CA VAL A 255 -20.04 2.15 7.73
C VAL A 255 -20.63 2.89 8.92
N TYR A 256 -21.20 4.08 8.71
CA TYR A 256 -21.98 4.82 9.68
C TYR A 256 -22.98 5.75 8.98
N SER A 257 -24.12 6.02 9.60
CA SER A 257 -25.09 7.00 9.13
C SER A 257 -25.82 7.66 10.28
N THR A 258 -26.15 8.94 10.14
CA THR A 258 -27.00 9.69 11.08
C THR A 258 -27.84 10.71 10.36
N THR A 259 -28.98 11.08 10.96
CA THR A 259 -29.88 12.17 10.54
C THR A 259 -30.04 13.26 11.60
N THR A 260 -29.34 13.12 12.72
CA THR A 260 -29.45 13.98 13.90
C THR A 260 -28.07 14.42 14.40
N GLY A 261 -27.12 14.62 13.47
CA GLY A 261 -25.81 15.18 13.76
C GLY A 261 -25.92 16.51 14.48
N THR A 262 -25.05 16.73 15.46
CA THR A 262 -25.12 17.87 16.39
C THR A 262 -24.10 18.96 16.07
N GLY A 263 -23.19 18.73 15.12
CA GLY A 263 -21.99 19.56 14.93
C GLY A 263 -20.96 19.35 16.03
N GLY A 264 -20.03 20.30 16.17
CA GLY A 264 -18.90 20.21 17.12
C GLY A 264 -17.96 19.03 16.81
N THR A 265 -17.29 18.50 17.84
CA THR A 265 -16.49 17.27 17.71
C THR A 265 -17.36 16.04 17.89
N GLN A 266 -17.42 15.18 16.89
CA GLN A 266 -18.13 13.91 16.92
C GLN A 266 -17.13 12.76 16.75
N THR A 267 -17.08 11.87 17.74
CA THR A 267 -16.31 10.62 17.69
C THR A 267 -17.25 9.47 17.35
N LEU A 268 -16.96 8.78 16.26
CA LEU A 268 -17.81 7.77 15.66
C LEU A 268 -17.06 6.45 15.62
N ASP A 269 -17.50 5.48 16.40
CA ASP A 269 -16.98 4.11 16.29
C ASP A 269 -17.58 3.48 15.02
N VAL A 270 -16.70 3.00 14.15
CA VAL A 270 -17.08 2.43 12.85
C VAL A 270 -16.35 1.11 12.64
N THR A 271 -16.83 0.31 11.70
CA THR A 271 -16.11 -0.91 11.30
C THR A 271 -16.18 -1.03 9.80
N GLY A 272 -15.02 -0.97 9.15
CA GLY A 272 -14.91 -1.18 7.71
C GLY A 272 -13.47 -1.18 7.25
N THR A 273 -13.23 -1.76 6.07
CA THR A 273 -11.92 -1.80 5.46
C THR A 273 -11.96 -1.05 4.14
N GLY A 274 -11.01 -0.15 3.93
CA GLY A 274 -10.93 0.62 2.70
C GLY A 274 -9.65 1.45 2.64
N ARG A 275 -9.25 1.82 1.42
CA ARG A 275 -8.17 2.78 1.18
C ARG A 275 -8.70 4.21 1.28
N TYR A 276 -9.94 4.43 0.87
CA TYR A 276 -10.58 5.73 0.90
C TYR A 276 -11.63 5.76 1.98
N VAL A 277 -11.70 6.89 2.69
CA VAL A 277 -12.76 7.18 3.66
C VAL A 277 -13.38 8.51 3.28
N ARG A 278 -14.71 8.62 3.29
CA ARG A 278 -15.37 9.91 3.08
C ARG A 278 -16.47 10.15 4.09
N VAL A 279 -16.66 11.42 4.41
CA VAL A 279 -17.91 11.93 4.94
C VAL A 279 -18.79 12.36 3.78
N TYR A 280 -20.02 11.84 3.73
CA TYR A 280 -21.01 12.13 2.70
C TYR A 280 -22.22 12.80 3.36
N GLY A 281 -22.25 14.13 3.27
CA GLY A 281 -23.30 14.99 3.81
C GLY A 281 -24.54 14.99 2.92
N THR A 282 -25.71 14.75 3.51
CA THR A 282 -27.01 14.69 2.81
C THR A 282 -28.02 15.73 3.27
N ALA A 283 -27.84 16.32 4.46
CA ALA A 283 -28.56 17.52 4.87
C ALA A 283 -27.71 18.38 5.83
N ARG A 284 -27.58 19.67 5.53
CA ARG A 284 -26.85 20.66 6.36
C ARG A 284 -27.63 21.02 7.62
N GLY A 285 -26.89 21.30 8.70
CA GLY A 285 -27.44 21.78 9.97
C GLY A 285 -27.72 23.29 10.00
N THR A 286 -27.17 24.04 9.04
CA THR A 286 -27.32 25.50 8.91
C THR A 286 -27.56 25.87 7.44
N ALA A 287 -27.71 27.16 7.13
CA ALA A 287 -27.84 27.64 5.75
C ALA A 287 -26.51 27.60 4.96
N TYR A 288 -25.38 27.48 5.66
CA TYR A 288 -24.03 27.42 5.08
C TYR A 288 -23.70 26.02 4.56
N GLY A 289 -22.56 25.86 3.87
CA GLY A 289 -22.03 24.57 3.42
C GLY A 289 -21.63 23.65 4.58
N TYR A 290 -21.10 22.47 4.27
CA TYR A 290 -20.45 21.61 5.25
C TYR A 290 -19.04 22.14 5.52
N SER A 291 -18.63 22.26 6.78
CA SER A 291 -17.29 22.74 7.09
C SER A 291 -16.63 21.98 8.24
N LEU A 292 -15.41 21.50 8.00
CA LEU A 292 -14.64 20.64 8.91
C LEU A 292 -13.28 21.28 9.18
N TRP A 293 -13.01 21.57 10.45
CA TRP A 293 -11.65 21.88 10.92
C TRP A 293 -10.75 20.65 10.84
N GLU A 294 -11.28 19.45 11.10
CA GLU A 294 -10.50 18.21 11.01
C GLU A 294 -11.40 17.00 10.70
N PHE A 295 -10.93 16.11 9.84
CA PHE A 295 -11.47 14.81 9.51
C PHE A 295 -10.43 13.74 9.82
N ALA A 296 -10.48 13.20 11.03
CA ALA A 296 -9.54 12.20 11.50
C ALA A 296 -10.07 10.77 11.32
N VAL A 297 -9.19 9.87 10.89
CA VAL A 297 -9.48 8.44 10.71
C VAL A 297 -8.52 7.64 11.58
N ARG A 298 -9.03 6.67 12.34
CA ARG A 298 -8.26 5.76 13.20
C ARG A 298 -8.43 4.32 12.74
N THR A 299 -7.36 3.54 12.82
CA THR A 299 -7.29 2.17 12.30
C THR A 299 -6.94 1.16 13.40
N THR A 300 -7.31 -0.11 13.23
CA THR A 300 -6.93 -1.19 14.15
C THR A 300 -5.53 -1.71 13.80
N GLY A 301 -4.59 -1.62 14.73
CA GLY A 301 -3.21 -2.08 14.56
C GLY A 301 -2.24 -1.18 15.32
N THR A 302 -1.41 -1.81 16.15
CA THR A 302 -0.42 -1.26 17.10
C THR A 302 0.27 0.05 16.69
N THR A 303 0.55 0.92 17.67
CA THR A 303 1.76 1.76 17.67
C THR A 303 2.97 0.86 17.49
N THR A 304 3.28 0.52 16.25
CA THR A 304 4.65 0.40 15.82
C THR A 304 5.08 1.83 15.49
N THR A 305 6.22 2.27 16.03
CA THR A 305 7.10 3.14 15.23
C THR A 305 6.99 2.67 13.78
N PRO A 306 6.63 3.54 12.82
CA PRO A 306 6.06 3.16 11.53
C PRO A 306 6.82 1.95 10.99
N THR A 307 6.19 0.77 11.05
CA THR A 307 6.69 -0.34 10.25
C THR A 307 6.26 0.02 8.84
N PRO A 308 7.24 0.19 7.95
CA PRO A 308 7.11 1.02 6.77
C PRO A 308 5.99 0.46 5.88
N THR A 309 5.35 1.34 5.09
CA THR A 309 4.97 1.04 3.68
C THR A 309 5.89 -0.06 3.20
N PRO A 310 5.46 -1.19 2.60
CA PRO A 310 6.39 -2.23 2.17
C PRO A 310 7.60 -1.52 1.60
N THR A 311 8.71 -1.55 2.35
CA THR A 311 9.94 -1.01 1.83
C THR A 311 10.12 -1.95 0.69
N ILE A 312 9.86 -1.45 -0.50
CA ILE A 312 10.33 -2.12 -1.66
C ILE A 312 11.83 -1.95 -1.49
N THR A 313 12.45 -2.94 -0.85
CA THR A 313 13.89 -3.01 -0.77
C THR A 313 14.31 -2.81 -2.21
N PRO A 314 15.07 -1.75 -2.50
CA PRO A 314 15.47 -1.48 -3.86
C PRO A 314 16.06 -2.79 -4.41
N THR A 315 15.45 -3.34 -5.46
CA THR A 315 16.02 -4.49 -6.17
C THR A 315 17.33 -4.07 -6.86
N ASP A 316 17.54 -2.77 -6.99
CA ASP A 316 18.80 -2.17 -7.36
C ASP A 316 19.85 -2.30 -6.23
N PRO A 317 21.12 -2.54 -6.58
CA PRO A 317 22.17 -2.65 -5.58
C PRO A 317 22.45 -1.28 -4.96
N THR A 318 22.82 -1.25 -3.68
CA THR A 318 23.19 0.00 -2.98
C THR A 318 24.31 0.77 -3.70
N SER A 319 25.19 0.07 -4.43
CA SER A 319 26.21 0.67 -5.29
C SER A 319 25.64 1.53 -6.42
N PHE A 320 24.42 1.24 -6.90
CA PHE A 320 23.72 2.04 -7.91
C PHE A 320 23.36 3.42 -7.37
N TRP A 321 22.96 3.56 -6.11
CA TRP A 321 22.64 4.88 -5.54
C TRP A 321 23.87 5.61 -4.99
N GLY A 322 24.95 4.87 -4.73
CA GLY A 322 26.19 5.41 -4.19
C GLY A 322 26.06 5.78 -2.71
N ASP A 323 27.10 6.41 -2.17
CA ASP A 323 27.11 6.81 -0.75
C ASP A 323 26.17 7.99 -0.50
N THR A 324 25.34 7.82 0.55
CA THR A 324 24.38 8.80 1.04
C THR A 324 24.83 9.51 2.31
N ASN A 325 25.89 9.03 3.00
CA ASN A 325 26.37 9.61 4.26
C ASN A 325 26.96 11.01 4.08
N GLY A 326 27.46 11.32 2.89
CA GLY A 326 28.04 12.63 2.54
C GLY A 326 27.06 13.66 1.98
N ILE A 327 25.74 13.38 1.96
CA ILE A 327 24.75 14.32 1.44
C ILE A 327 24.58 15.47 2.45
N PRO A 328 24.77 16.74 2.05
CA PRO A 328 24.55 17.87 2.94
C PRO A 328 23.10 17.95 3.43
N ALA A 329 22.88 18.43 4.64
CA ALA A 329 21.53 18.72 5.12
C ALA A 329 20.88 19.81 4.27
N ALA A 330 19.60 19.63 3.92
CA ALA A 330 18.80 20.66 3.26
C ALA A 330 18.67 21.88 4.18
N GLN A 331 18.79 23.09 3.63
CA GLN A 331 18.45 24.33 4.33
C GLN A 331 17.03 24.78 3.98
N ASN A 332 16.52 24.33 2.84
CA ASN A 332 15.13 24.48 2.43
C ASN A 332 14.31 23.23 2.78
N VAL A 333 13.79 22.51 1.79
CA VAL A 333 12.87 21.38 2.02
C VAL A 333 13.54 20.03 1.78
N VAL A 334 14.26 19.86 0.67
CA VAL A 334 14.89 18.58 0.32
C VAL A 334 16.21 18.82 -0.42
N MET A 335 17.26 18.07 -0.05
CA MET A 335 18.53 18.13 -0.76
C MET A 335 18.49 17.19 -1.97
N VAL A 336 18.54 17.74 -3.18
CA VAL A 336 18.63 16.93 -4.41
C VAL A 336 20.09 16.65 -4.72
N LYS A 337 20.46 15.38 -4.93
CA LYS A 337 21.77 14.97 -5.44
C LYS A 337 21.60 14.34 -6.81
N ILE A 338 22.31 14.87 -7.79
CA ILE A 338 22.31 14.33 -9.15
C ILE A 338 23.44 13.29 -9.25
N LEU A 339 23.12 12.12 -9.79
CA LEU A 339 24.04 10.99 -9.94
C LEU A 339 24.30 10.72 -11.41
N ASN A 340 25.57 10.73 -11.82
CA ASN A 340 25.97 10.28 -13.14
C ASN A 340 25.95 8.75 -13.21
N ARG A 341 25.06 8.19 -14.03
CA ARG A 341 24.95 6.76 -14.33
C ARG A 341 25.06 6.49 -15.83
N THR A 342 25.84 7.32 -16.52
CA THR A 342 26.06 7.21 -17.96
C THR A 342 27.07 6.13 -18.35
N ASN A 343 27.43 5.22 -17.44
CA ASN A 343 28.35 4.11 -17.68
C ASN A 343 29.70 4.55 -18.26
N GLY A 344 30.19 5.72 -17.83
CA GLY A 344 31.44 6.31 -18.30
C GLY A 344 31.36 6.99 -19.68
N LYS A 345 30.18 7.02 -20.31
CA LYS A 345 29.96 7.70 -21.59
C LYS A 345 30.18 9.20 -21.50
N TYR A 346 29.70 9.81 -20.42
CA TYR A 346 29.83 11.23 -20.15
C TYR A 346 30.49 11.43 -18.78
N PRO A 347 31.56 12.25 -18.67
CA PRO A 347 32.06 12.67 -17.37
C PRO A 347 31.07 13.63 -16.70
N ASP A 348 31.19 13.86 -15.39
CA ASP A 348 30.31 14.75 -14.63
C ASP A 348 30.26 16.19 -15.18
N SER A 349 31.32 16.65 -15.85
CA SER A 349 31.36 17.96 -16.54
C SER A 349 30.52 18.02 -17.82
N GLN A 350 29.92 16.89 -18.24
CA GLN A 350 29.06 16.78 -19.41
C GLN A 350 27.67 16.23 -19.07
N VAL A 351 27.33 16.08 -17.80
CA VAL A 351 25.97 15.77 -17.34
C VAL A 351 25.43 17.03 -16.67
N TYR A 352 24.44 17.65 -17.30
CA TYR A 352 23.88 18.92 -16.85
C TYR A 352 22.50 18.72 -16.25
N TRP A 353 22.15 19.55 -15.28
CA TRP A 353 20.78 19.75 -14.83
C TRP A 353 20.39 21.22 -15.00
N SER A 354 19.10 21.47 -15.20
CA SER A 354 18.54 22.81 -15.16
C SER A 354 17.25 22.88 -14.36
N TYR A 355 17.11 23.94 -13.59
CA TYR A 355 15.91 24.23 -12.82
C TYR A 355 15.79 25.73 -12.57
N ASN A 356 14.61 26.30 -12.82
CA ASN A 356 14.30 27.71 -12.57
C ASN A 356 15.35 28.71 -13.13
N GLY A 357 15.82 28.47 -14.36
CA GLY A 357 16.81 29.31 -15.04
C GLY A 357 18.27 29.06 -14.65
N GLN A 358 18.54 28.22 -13.64
CA GLN A 358 19.88 27.75 -13.32
C GLN A 358 20.26 26.55 -14.20
N VAL A 359 21.52 26.48 -14.59
CA VAL A 359 22.08 25.40 -15.41
C VAL A 359 23.49 25.12 -14.90
N HIS A 360 23.73 23.88 -14.47
CA HIS A 360 25.04 23.45 -13.97
C HIS A 360 25.33 22.01 -14.41
N SER A 361 26.60 21.70 -14.61
CA SER A 361 27.06 20.32 -14.68
C SER A 361 27.15 19.69 -13.29
N ILE A 362 27.15 18.36 -13.20
CA ILE A 362 27.39 17.64 -11.93
C ILE A 362 28.77 18.00 -11.36
N ALA A 363 29.78 18.22 -12.21
CA ALA A 363 31.12 18.58 -11.76
C ALA A 363 31.17 19.97 -11.09
N GLU A 364 30.33 20.91 -11.52
CA GLU A 364 30.23 22.24 -10.93
C GLU A 364 29.35 22.24 -9.68
N GLN A 365 28.20 21.58 -9.76
CA GLN A 365 27.21 21.59 -8.69
C GLN A 365 26.41 20.28 -8.67
N PRO A 366 26.85 19.27 -7.90
CA PRO A 366 26.18 17.97 -7.82
C PRO A 366 24.95 17.97 -6.90
N TYR A 367 24.75 19.05 -6.14
CA TYR A 367 23.69 19.20 -5.15
C TYR A 367 22.83 20.43 -5.43
N PHE A 368 21.52 20.31 -5.18
CA PHE A 368 20.58 21.41 -5.25
C PHE A 368 19.65 21.40 -4.03
N ASP A 369 19.72 22.44 -3.20
CA ASP A 369 18.87 22.60 -2.03
C ASP A 369 17.49 23.15 -2.47
N MET A 370 16.52 22.26 -2.60
CA MET A 370 15.25 22.53 -3.27
C MET A 370 14.29 23.33 -2.37
N PRO A 371 13.88 24.54 -2.79
CA PRO A 371 12.87 25.32 -2.08
C PRO A 371 11.45 24.82 -2.38
N VAL A 372 10.50 25.34 -1.59
CA VAL A 372 9.07 25.22 -1.87
C VAL A 372 8.79 25.72 -3.29
N ASN A 373 8.01 24.95 -4.04
CA ASN A 373 7.61 25.29 -5.39
C ASN A 373 6.26 24.65 -5.76
N SER A 374 5.70 25.10 -6.87
CA SER A 374 4.50 24.53 -7.48
C SER A 374 4.81 24.18 -8.92
N ALA A 375 4.52 22.94 -9.34
CA ALA A 375 4.72 22.46 -10.71
C ALA A 375 6.16 22.63 -11.24
N GLY A 376 7.15 22.24 -10.43
CA GLY A 376 8.55 22.23 -10.82
C GLY A 376 8.89 21.16 -11.86
N ARG A 377 9.79 21.50 -12.78
CA ARG A 377 10.46 20.56 -13.69
C ARG A 377 11.96 20.77 -13.64
N MET A 378 12.70 19.71 -13.28
CA MET A 378 14.16 19.71 -13.39
C MET A 378 14.54 18.91 -14.63
N TYR A 379 15.22 19.56 -15.57
CA TYR A 379 15.67 18.95 -16.81
C TYR A 379 17.09 18.45 -16.67
N PHE A 380 17.43 17.40 -17.41
CA PHE A 380 18.78 16.81 -17.47
C PHE A 380 19.24 16.75 -18.91
N TYR A 381 20.51 17.04 -19.17
CA TYR A 381 21.10 17.05 -20.51
C TYR A 381 22.45 16.35 -20.53
N LEU A 382 22.76 15.66 -21.64
CA LEU A 382 24.04 14.99 -21.83
C LEU A 382 24.87 15.61 -22.95
N GLY A 383 26.16 15.80 -22.69
CA GLY A 383 27.15 16.39 -23.61
C GLY A 383 27.22 17.92 -23.52
N SER A 384 26.07 18.60 -23.51
CA SER A 384 25.98 20.06 -23.39
C SER A 384 24.64 20.49 -22.75
N PRO A 385 24.56 21.68 -22.14
CA PRO A 385 23.33 22.16 -21.50
C PRO A 385 22.16 22.42 -22.47
N ASN A 386 22.45 22.49 -23.78
CA ASN A 386 21.45 22.71 -24.83
C ASN A 386 21.27 21.47 -25.73
N SER A 387 21.72 20.30 -25.26
CA SER A 387 21.69 19.06 -26.01
C SER A 387 20.26 18.60 -26.31
N GLN A 388 20.08 17.92 -27.44
CA GLN A 388 18.81 17.25 -27.76
C GLN A 388 18.62 15.95 -26.96
N TYR A 389 19.68 15.42 -26.36
CA TYR A 389 19.61 14.34 -25.38
C TYR A 389 19.25 14.93 -24.02
N TYR A 390 17.95 15.03 -23.78
CA TYR A 390 17.41 15.53 -22.53
C TYR A 390 16.19 14.76 -22.09
N ASP A 391 15.90 14.85 -20.80
CA ASP A 391 14.69 14.35 -20.15
C ASP A 391 14.45 15.17 -18.88
N PHE A 392 13.36 14.92 -18.14
CA PHE A 392 13.05 15.67 -16.93
C PHE A 392 12.30 14.84 -15.89
N ILE A 393 12.36 15.33 -14.65
CA ILE A 393 11.46 14.91 -13.57
C ILE A 393 10.46 16.04 -13.28
N GLU A 394 9.28 15.67 -12.81
CA GLU A 394 8.24 16.61 -12.39
C GLU A 394 8.02 16.52 -10.89
N PHE A 395 7.76 17.65 -10.24
CA PHE A 395 7.52 17.67 -8.81
C PHE A 395 6.73 18.90 -8.33
N THR A 396 6.17 18.77 -7.14
CA THR A 396 5.70 19.88 -6.32
C THR A 396 6.26 19.68 -4.91
N VAL A 397 7.03 20.65 -4.45
CA VAL A 397 7.63 20.64 -3.11
C VAL A 397 6.85 21.60 -2.23
N GLY A 398 6.07 21.06 -1.31
CA GLY A 398 5.38 21.85 -0.29
C GLY A 398 6.32 22.21 0.87
N ALA A 399 5.81 22.91 1.88
CA ALA A 399 6.61 23.36 3.02
C ALA A 399 7.33 22.21 3.77
N SER A 400 6.77 21.00 3.74
CA SER A 400 7.32 19.84 4.42
C SER A 400 6.98 18.53 3.70
N VAL A 401 6.76 18.57 2.39
CA VAL A 401 6.35 17.40 1.59
C VAL A 401 6.97 17.46 0.22
N PHE A 402 7.48 16.33 -0.25
CA PHE A 402 7.87 16.14 -1.65
C PHE A 402 6.78 15.37 -2.37
N ASN A 403 6.42 15.80 -3.57
CA ASN A 403 5.57 15.06 -4.52
C ASN A 403 6.30 15.07 -5.85
N GLY A 404 6.58 13.93 -6.46
CA GLY A 404 7.25 13.95 -7.76
C GLY A 404 7.34 12.60 -8.45
N ASN A 405 7.69 12.62 -9.72
CA ASN A 405 7.76 11.45 -10.60
C ASN A 405 8.80 11.64 -11.71
N THR A 406 9.31 10.52 -12.23
CA THR A 406 9.82 10.47 -13.60
C THR A 406 8.63 10.43 -14.56
N THR A 407 8.81 10.70 -15.86
CA THR A 407 7.68 10.64 -16.79
C THR A 407 8.06 10.24 -18.21
N ARG A 408 7.24 9.38 -18.83
CA ARG A 408 7.31 9.00 -20.25
C ARG A 408 6.02 9.37 -20.98
N VAL A 409 5.19 10.22 -20.39
CA VAL A 409 3.93 10.70 -20.97
C VAL A 409 4.15 11.38 -22.32
N ASP A 410 5.26 12.12 -22.46
CA ASP A 410 5.61 12.81 -23.70
C ASP A 410 6.60 12.00 -24.54
N ALA A 411 7.69 11.52 -23.93
CA ALA A 411 8.73 10.75 -24.58
C ALA A 411 9.67 10.10 -23.55
N PHE A 412 10.43 9.10 -24.02
CA PHE A 412 11.66 8.64 -23.39
C PHE A 412 12.86 9.34 -24.05
N GLY A 413 13.56 10.19 -23.29
CA GLY A 413 14.73 10.91 -23.72
C GLY A 413 16.02 10.36 -23.11
N LEU A 414 16.10 10.24 -21.80
CA LEU A 414 17.24 9.72 -21.03
C LEU A 414 16.73 8.69 -20.02
N LYS A 415 17.58 7.76 -19.58
CA LYS A 415 17.24 6.88 -18.45
C LYS A 415 17.24 7.70 -17.17
N LEU A 416 16.13 7.73 -16.45
CA LEU A 416 15.98 8.46 -15.21
C LEU A 416 15.41 7.55 -14.13
N ALA A 417 16.01 7.62 -12.95
CA ALA A 417 15.46 7.04 -11.73
C ALA A 417 15.62 8.02 -10.57
N MET A 418 14.71 7.94 -9.61
CA MET A 418 14.72 8.75 -8.40
C MET A 418 14.66 7.89 -7.16
N ARG A 419 15.26 8.33 -6.06
CA ARG A 419 15.12 7.73 -4.73
C ARG A 419 14.88 8.81 -3.69
N LEU A 420 13.70 8.78 -3.09
CA LEU A 420 13.29 9.73 -2.06
C LEU A 420 13.52 9.12 -0.68
N HIS A 421 14.26 9.82 0.17
CA HIS A 421 14.42 9.47 1.57
C HIS A 421 13.96 10.59 2.48
N ALA A 422 13.32 10.23 3.59
CA ALA A 422 12.82 11.15 4.59
C ALA A 422 13.36 10.85 5.98
N HIS A 423 13.25 11.83 6.86
CA HIS A 423 13.79 11.75 8.21
C HIS A 423 13.14 10.69 9.11
N ASP A 424 11.96 10.19 8.74
CA ASP A 424 11.26 9.11 9.43
C ASP A 424 11.66 7.70 8.95
N GLY A 425 12.63 7.61 8.04
CA GLY A 425 13.11 6.35 7.47
C GLY A 425 12.34 5.87 6.24
N TYR A 426 11.39 6.65 5.71
CA TYR A 426 10.84 6.39 4.38
C TYR A 426 11.95 6.45 3.33
N ASP A 427 12.01 5.43 2.48
CA ASP A 427 13.04 5.29 1.44
C ASP A 427 12.48 4.49 0.27
N VAL A 428 12.19 5.16 -0.85
CA VAL A 428 11.53 4.55 -2.03
C VAL A 428 12.20 5.03 -3.31
N SER A 429 12.44 4.10 -4.24
CA SER A 429 12.93 4.38 -5.59
C SER A 429 11.91 4.08 -6.69
N VAL A 430 11.98 4.84 -7.78
CA VAL A 430 11.11 4.77 -8.97
C VAL A 430 11.88 5.18 -10.23
N GLY A 431 11.38 4.81 -11.41
CA GLY A 431 12.01 5.09 -12.71
C GLY A 431 12.52 3.82 -13.38
N GLU A 432 13.40 3.95 -14.39
CA GLU A 432 13.96 2.78 -15.07
C GLU A 432 14.76 1.88 -14.10
N ASP A 433 14.66 0.57 -14.30
CA ASP A 433 15.28 -0.42 -13.43
C ASP A 433 16.82 -0.51 -13.59
N TYR A 434 17.46 -1.16 -12.63
CA TYR A 434 18.92 -1.30 -12.65
C TYR A 434 19.42 -2.01 -13.92
N SER A 435 18.68 -3.00 -14.43
CA SER A 435 19.08 -3.73 -15.63
C SER A 435 19.13 -2.82 -16.86
N THR A 436 18.15 -1.92 -17.01
CA THR A 436 18.12 -0.89 -18.06
C THR A 436 19.27 0.10 -17.91
N PHE A 437 19.66 0.44 -16.68
CA PHE A 437 20.82 1.29 -16.42
C PHE A 437 22.18 0.62 -16.72
N GLN A 438 22.26 -0.71 -16.85
CA GLN A 438 23.50 -1.42 -17.19
C GLN A 438 23.82 -1.44 -18.69
N GLU A 439 22.81 -1.28 -19.56
CA GLU A 439 23.00 -1.29 -21.00
C GLU A 439 23.25 0.11 -21.57
N ASP A 440 23.81 0.23 -22.78
CA ASP A 440 23.83 1.51 -23.50
C ASP A 440 22.40 1.85 -23.99
N ARG A 441 22.08 3.14 -24.06
CA ARG A 441 20.77 3.64 -24.48
C ARG A 441 20.31 3.12 -25.84
N ALA A 442 21.24 2.86 -26.77
CA ALA A 442 20.92 2.27 -28.06
C ALA A 442 20.37 0.83 -27.91
N ALA A 443 20.82 0.07 -26.90
CA ALA A 443 20.26 -1.23 -26.58
C ALA A 443 18.81 -1.12 -26.08
N THR A 444 18.49 -0.09 -25.30
CA THR A 444 17.11 0.18 -24.85
C THR A 444 16.19 0.51 -26.03
N PHE A 445 16.67 1.31 -26.99
CA PHE A 445 15.94 1.57 -28.24
C PHE A 445 15.69 0.29 -29.03
N GLN A 446 16.70 -0.57 -29.15
CA GLN A 446 16.57 -1.84 -29.88
C GLN A 446 15.62 -2.80 -29.16
N ARG A 447 15.70 -2.86 -27.83
CA ARG A 447 14.81 -3.64 -26.98
C ARG A 447 13.36 -3.21 -27.15
N PHE A 448 13.09 -1.91 -27.15
CA PHE A 448 11.77 -1.36 -27.46
C PHE A 448 11.26 -1.89 -28.82
N ILE A 449 12.06 -1.80 -29.88
CA ILE A 449 11.70 -2.31 -31.23
C ILE A 449 11.42 -3.82 -31.24
N ASN A 450 12.12 -4.59 -30.40
CA ASN A 450 11.99 -6.03 -30.33
C ASN A 450 10.71 -6.47 -29.60
N GLU A 451 10.35 -5.76 -28.53
CA GLU A 451 9.28 -6.17 -27.62
C GLU A 451 7.90 -5.63 -28.00
N VAL A 452 7.82 -4.43 -28.60
CA VAL A 452 6.53 -3.84 -28.95
C VAL A 452 5.96 -4.37 -30.28
N PRO A 453 4.62 -4.38 -30.45
CA PRO A 453 3.98 -4.71 -31.73
C PRO A 453 4.39 -3.77 -32.87
N ALA A 454 4.16 -4.21 -34.11
CA ALA A 454 4.61 -3.53 -35.32
C ALA A 454 4.18 -2.06 -35.40
N GLU A 455 2.99 -1.74 -34.91
CA GLU A 455 2.39 -0.41 -34.89
C GLU A 455 3.19 0.61 -34.08
N PHE A 456 3.93 0.15 -33.05
CA PHE A 456 4.69 0.98 -32.12
C PHE A 456 6.17 1.11 -32.51
N LYS A 457 6.71 0.20 -33.34
CA LYS A 457 8.14 0.21 -33.72
C LYS A 457 8.62 1.52 -34.34
N PRO A 458 7.83 2.23 -35.18
CA PRO A 458 8.25 3.52 -35.73
C PRO A 458 8.55 4.59 -34.66
N LEU A 459 7.99 4.47 -33.45
CA LEU A 459 8.26 5.43 -32.36
C LEU A 459 9.76 5.53 -32.05
N ALA A 460 10.50 4.41 -32.11
CA ALA A 460 11.95 4.41 -31.88
C ALA A 460 12.78 5.00 -33.05
N GLN A 461 12.13 5.41 -34.15
CA GLN A 461 12.80 5.89 -35.37
C GLN A 461 12.48 7.35 -35.68
N VAL A 462 11.24 7.78 -35.43
CA VAL A 462 10.71 9.09 -35.89
C VAL A 462 11.42 10.30 -35.28
N GLN A 463 12.00 10.15 -34.07
CA GLN A 463 12.82 11.18 -33.43
C GLN A 463 14.19 10.62 -33.02
N ALA A 464 14.63 9.54 -33.67
CA ALA A 464 15.95 8.97 -33.45
C ALA A 464 17.06 9.94 -33.90
N PRO A 465 18.24 9.92 -33.23
CA PRO A 465 18.56 9.12 -32.05
C PRO A 465 18.06 9.73 -30.74
N TYR A 466 17.34 10.85 -30.77
CA TYR A 466 17.15 11.71 -29.59
C TYR A 466 16.08 11.23 -28.63
N ARG A 467 14.96 10.65 -29.09
CA ARG A 467 13.91 10.14 -28.17
C ARG A 467 12.93 9.16 -28.82
N ILE A 468 12.20 8.45 -27.98
CA ILE A 468 11.02 7.64 -28.34
C ILE A 468 9.78 8.42 -27.88
N PRO A 469 9.03 9.09 -28.77
CA PRO A 469 7.86 9.87 -28.39
C PRO A 469 6.68 8.95 -28.01
N ALA A 470 5.80 9.45 -27.16
CA ALA A 470 4.57 8.76 -26.82
C ALA A 470 3.64 8.60 -28.04
N PRO A 471 2.85 7.52 -28.12
CA PRO A 471 2.03 7.20 -29.29
C PRO A 471 1.01 8.29 -29.63
N GLY A 472 0.46 8.98 -28.62
CA GLY A 472 -0.49 10.07 -28.80
C GLY A 472 0.07 11.25 -29.59
N SER A 473 1.39 11.43 -29.62
CA SER A 473 2.09 12.49 -30.37
C SER A 473 2.63 12.01 -31.73
N TYR A 474 2.55 10.71 -32.02
CA TYR A 474 3.02 10.15 -33.29
C TYR A 474 1.92 10.23 -34.36
N SER A 475 2.28 10.77 -35.53
CA SER A 475 1.36 10.93 -36.67
C SER A 475 0.71 9.61 -37.11
N GLY A 476 1.37 8.46 -36.92
CA GLY A 476 0.83 7.15 -37.25
C GLY A 476 -0.44 6.77 -36.48
N PHE A 477 -0.61 7.24 -35.23
CA PHE A 477 -1.80 6.98 -34.40
C PHE A 477 -2.79 8.17 -34.37
N ARG A 478 -2.45 9.29 -35.04
CA ARG A 478 -3.34 10.45 -35.18
C ARG A 478 -4.20 10.33 -36.44
N ALA A 479 -5.21 11.19 -36.55
CA ALA A 479 -6.10 11.23 -37.71
C ALA A 479 -5.32 11.27 -39.05
N GLY A 480 -5.66 10.37 -39.96
CA GLY A 480 -4.98 10.19 -41.25
C GLY A 480 -3.75 9.28 -41.21
N GLY A 481 -3.28 8.87 -40.02
CA GLY A 481 -2.20 7.90 -39.85
C GLY A 481 -2.65 6.45 -40.09
N ALA A 482 -1.68 5.57 -40.37
CA ALA A 482 -1.94 4.16 -40.65
C ALA A 482 -2.64 3.41 -39.50
N ASN A 483 -2.40 3.85 -38.25
CA ASN A 483 -2.94 3.27 -37.03
C ASN A 483 -3.96 4.19 -36.35
N ALA A 484 -4.54 5.16 -37.08
CA ALA A 484 -5.51 6.13 -36.52
C ALA A 484 -6.72 5.47 -35.83
N ASN A 485 -7.07 4.25 -36.25
CA ASN A 485 -8.21 3.49 -35.73
C ASN A 485 -7.80 2.32 -34.80
N TYR A 486 -6.55 2.30 -34.31
CA TYR A 486 -6.01 1.20 -33.50
C TYR A 486 -6.90 0.81 -32.31
N PHE A 487 -7.48 1.78 -31.61
CA PHE A 487 -8.39 1.51 -30.48
C PHE A 487 -9.88 1.55 -30.85
N SER A 488 -10.26 2.00 -32.05
CA SER A 488 -11.64 2.40 -32.36
C SER A 488 -12.66 1.29 -32.11
N SER A 489 -12.40 0.07 -32.59
CA SER A 489 -13.32 -1.07 -32.39
C SER A 489 -13.42 -1.48 -30.93
N TYR A 490 -12.31 -1.45 -30.19
CA TYR A 490 -12.28 -1.83 -28.78
C TYR A 490 -13.00 -0.79 -27.91
N ALA A 491 -12.71 0.50 -28.08
CA ALA A 491 -13.42 1.57 -27.38
C ALA A 491 -14.93 1.55 -27.66
N ALA A 492 -15.32 1.35 -28.93
CA ALA A 492 -16.73 1.23 -29.29
C ALA A 492 -17.43 0.02 -28.63
N SER A 493 -16.72 -1.10 -28.43
CA SER A 493 -17.25 -2.31 -27.79
C SER A 493 -17.64 -2.10 -26.32
N VAL A 494 -17.05 -1.09 -25.67
CA VAL A 494 -17.34 -0.70 -24.28
C VAL A 494 -18.13 0.61 -24.21
N GLY A 495 -18.71 1.05 -25.32
CA GLY A 495 -19.58 2.24 -25.37
C GLY A 495 -18.83 3.57 -25.35
N ILE A 496 -17.52 3.58 -25.61
CA ILE A 496 -16.70 4.80 -25.60
C ILE A 496 -16.40 5.25 -27.03
N SER A 497 -16.68 6.52 -27.32
CA SER A 497 -16.27 7.18 -28.57
C SER A 497 -15.11 8.13 -28.27
N ALA A 498 -13.91 7.71 -28.65
CA ALA A 498 -12.69 8.50 -28.54
C ALA A 498 -11.74 8.17 -29.69
N ALA A 499 -10.98 9.17 -30.16
CA ALA A 499 -9.93 8.91 -31.14
C ALA A 499 -8.78 8.12 -30.49
N THR A 500 -8.08 7.29 -31.27
CA THR A 500 -6.92 6.53 -30.79
C THR A 500 -5.88 7.41 -30.10
N SER A 501 -5.58 8.59 -30.66
CA SER A 501 -4.65 9.55 -30.06
C SER A 501 -5.13 10.11 -28.72
N ASP A 502 -6.45 10.28 -28.56
CA ASP A 502 -7.04 10.79 -27.32
C ASP A 502 -7.06 9.72 -26.24
N ILE A 503 -7.16 8.43 -26.62
CA ILE A 503 -7.01 7.32 -25.70
C ILE A 503 -5.57 7.28 -25.17
N PHE A 504 -4.55 7.32 -26.06
CA PHE A 504 -3.16 7.36 -25.62
C PHE A 504 -2.84 8.56 -24.73
N GLY A 505 -3.39 9.73 -25.06
CA GLY A 505 -3.11 10.98 -24.36
C GLY A 505 -4.13 11.36 -23.29
N CYS A 506 -5.07 10.49 -22.93
CA CYS A 506 -6.20 10.80 -22.03
C CYS A 506 -6.83 12.17 -22.29
N ALA A 507 -7.14 12.46 -23.55
CA ALA A 507 -7.58 13.79 -23.99
C ALA A 507 -9.06 13.80 -24.37
N ALA A 508 -9.57 14.98 -24.73
CA ALA A 508 -10.94 15.18 -25.19
C ALA A 508 -11.98 14.59 -24.21
N SER A 509 -12.81 13.64 -24.64
CA SER A 509 -13.82 13.00 -23.80
C SER A 509 -13.24 12.24 -22.60
N LEU A 510 -11.94 11.90 -22.65
CA LEU A 510 -11.23 11.19 -21.57
C LEU A 510 -10.44 12.12 -20.64
N ALA A 511 -10.42 13.43 -20.89
CA ALA A 511 -9.61 14.40 -20.15
C ALA A 511 -9.93 14.48 -18.65
N ASN A 512 -11.15 14.12 -18.24
CA ASN A 512 -11.55 14.08 -16.83
C ASN A 512 -12.07 12.69 -16.43
N ASP A 513 -11.66 11.65 -17.15
CA ASP A 513 -12.07 10.27 -16.93
C ASP A 513 -10.85 9.35 -16.79
N PRO A 514 -10.14 9.44 -15.63
CA PRO A 514 -8.94 8.66 -15.40
C PRO A 514 -9.20 7.16 -15.44
N GLY A 515 -10.37 6.71 -14.98
CA GLY A 515 -10.75 5.31 -14.97
C GLY A 515 -10.87 4.74 -16.37
N ASN A 516 -11.70 5.34 -17.22
CA ASN A 516 -11.87 4.86 -18.60
C ASN A 516 -10.60 5.03 -19.43
N CYS A 517 -9.86 6.14 -19.27
CA CYS A 517 -8.60 6.28 -20.00
C CYS A 517 -7.60 5.18 -19.65
N ALA A 518 -7.37 4.94 -18.35
CA ALA A 518 -6.45 3.92 -17.89
C ALA A 518 -6.91 2.52 -18.32
N ALA A 519 -8.20 2.23 -18.21
CA ALA A 519 -8.76 0.94 -18.59
C ALA A 519 -8.62 0.65 -20.10
N LEU A 520 -8.81 1.66 -20.96
CA LEU A 520 -8.60 1.53 -22.40
C LEU A 520 -7.12 1.31 -22.74
N ASN A 521 -6.22 2.11 -22.16
CA ASN A 521 -4.77 1.96 -22.37
C ASN A 521 -4.26 0.57 -21.92
N ARG A 522 -4.81 0.04 -20.82
CA ARG A 522 -4.40 -1.25 -20.22
C ARG A 522 -5.17 -2.46 -20.76
N HIS A 523 -6.12 -2.26 -21.68
CA HIS A 523 -6.99 -3.31 -22.23
C HIS A 523 -7.83 -4.06 -21.17
N VAL A 524 -8.40 -3.33 -20.21
CA VAL A 524 -9.28 -3.87 -19.17
C VAL A 524 -10.68 -3.26 -19.15
N ALA A 525 -10.99 -2.31 -20.03
CA ALA A 525 -12.28 -1.63 -20.09
C ALA A 525 -13.50 -2.56 -20.31
N GLN A 526 -13.28 -3.73 -20.92
CA GLN A 526 -14.29 -4.79 -21.11
C GLN A 526 -14.56 -5.60 -19.84
N LEU A 527 -13.66 -5.53 -18.85
CA LEU A 527 -13.80 -6.23 -17.58
C LEU A 527 -14.65 -5.41 -16.61
N PRO A 528 -15.23 -6.05 -15.58
CA PRO A 528 -15.86 -5.31 -14.49
C PRO A 528 -14.90 -4.28 -13.90
N GLN A 529 -15.37 -3.07 -13.61
CA GLN A 529 -14.54 -1.98 -13.09
C GLN A 529 -13.76 -2.35 -11.82
N SER A 530 -14.28 -3.28 -10.99
CA SER A 530 -13.58 -3.83 -9.83
C SER A 530 -12.26 -4.53 -10.16
N GLN A 531 -12.05 -4.92 -11.41
CA GLN A 531 -10.84 -5.56 -11.90
C GLN A 531 -9.86 -4.57 -12.55
N TRP A 532 -10.27 -3.33 -12.81
CA TRP A 532 -9.43 -2.33 -13.48
C TRP A 532 -8.20 -1.92 -12.67
N SER A 533 -8.17 -2.22 -11.37
CA SER A 533 -7.03 -1.95 -10.49
C SER A 533 -6.09 -3.15 -10.31
N ASN A 534 -6.30 -4.28 -11.01
CA ASN A 534 -5.44 -5.45 -10.90
C ASN A 534 -4.35 -5.46 -12.00
N PRO A 535 -3.07 -5.24 -11.66
CA PRO A 535 -1.99 -5.17 -12.64
C PRO A 535 -1.74 -6.45 -13.42
N SER A 536 -2.10 -7.61 -12.86
CA SER A 536 -1.94 -8.90 -13.55
C SER A 536 -2.83 -9.05 -14.79
N LEU A 537 -3.81 -8.17 -14.96
CA LEU A 537 -4.75 -8.18 -16.08
C LEU A 537 -4.40 -7.15 -17.15
N TYR A 538 -3.40 -6.31 -16.94
CA TYR A 538 -3.04 -5.26 -17.87
C TYR A 538 -2.29 -5.82 -19.08
N TYR A 539 -2.56 -5.25 -20.24
CA TYR A 539 -1.85 -5.49 -21.50
C TYR A 539 -1.85 -6.97 -21.96
N GLN A 540 -2.82 -7.75 -21.52
CA GLN A 540 -2.92 -9.19 -21.85
C GLN A 540 -3.39 -9.46 -23.28
N ALA A 541 -3.94 -8.45 -23.97
CA ALA A 541 -4.39 -8.53 -25.35
C ALA A 541 -4.34 -7.17 -26.04
N ALA A 542 -4.33 -7.19 -27.37
CA ALA A 542 -4.41 -5.99 -28.20
C ALA A 542 -5.88 -5.64 -28.54
N PRO A 543 -6.21 -4.36 -28.79
CA PRO A 543 -5.32 -3.21 -28.74
C PRO A 543 -5.01 -2.76 -27.31
N ALA A 544 -3.75 -2.42 -27.03
CA ALA A 544 -3.32 -1.87 -25.75
C ALA A 544 -2.17 -0.88 -25.94
N ASN A 545 -1.86 -0.07 -24.93
CA ASN A 545 -0.74 0.85 -24.97
C ASN A 545 0.57 0.10 -24.66
N TYR A 546 1.12 -0.58 -25.66
CA TYR A 546 2.37 -1.33 -25.54
C TYR A 546 3.61 -0.43 -25.37
N TYR A 547 3.51 0.86 -25.68
CA TYR A 547 4.53 1.84 -25.28
C TYR A 547 4.58 1.99 -23.76
N ALA A 548 3.42 2.19 -23.09
CA ALA A 548 3.37 2.27 -21.64
C ALA A 548 3.79 0.94 -20.98
N LYS A 549 3.30 -0.19 -21.51
CA LYS A 549 3.70 -1.53 -21.03
C LYS A 549 5.22 -1.70 -20.99
N PHE A 550 5.91 -1.30 -22.06
CA PHE A 550 7.37 -1.39 -22.13
C PHE A 550 8.02 -0.66 -20.94
N TRP A 551 7.59 0.57 -20.63
CA TRP A 551 8.16 1.29 -19.50
C TRP A 551 7.84 0.65 -18.15
N HIS A 552 6.67 0.03 -17.96
CA HIS A 552 6.40 -0.77 -16.77
C HIS A 552 7.27 -2.04 -16.69
N ASP A 553 7.47 -2.75 -17.79
CA ASP A 553 8.27 -3.97 -17.81
C ASP A 553 9.74 -3.71 -17.41
N HIS A 554 10.24 -2.50 -17.71
CA HIS A 554 11.62 -2.06 -17.47
C HIS A 554 11.76 -0.96 -16.39
N ALA A 555 10.77 -0.86 -15.49
CA ALA A 555 10.79 0.09 -14.37
C ALA A 555 10.97 -0.62 -13.02
N ILE A 556 11.57 0.11 -12.08
CA ILE A 556 11.63 -0.28 -10.66
C ILE A 556 10.20 -0.53 -10.19
N ASN A 557 9.95 -1.77 -9.73
CA ASN A 557 8.66 -2.24 -9.22
C ASN A 557 7.50 -2.19 -10.21
N HIS A 558 7.82 -2.14 -11.51
CA HIS A 558 6.85 -1.96 -12.56
C HIS A 558 6.03 -0.66 -12.46
N LEU A 559 6.59 0.38 -11.84
CA LEU A 559 5.95 1.68 -11.68
C LEU A 559 6.53 2.69 -12.69
N ALA A 560 5.71 3.11 -13.65
CA ALA A 560 6.10 4.03 -14.71
C ALA A 560 4.95 4.96 -15.07
N TYR A 561 5.28 6.22 -15.37
CA TYR A 561 4.30 7.17 -15.91
C TYR A 561 4.31 7.11 -17.44
N GLY A 562 3.70 6.07 -18.02
CA GLY A 562 3.68 5.80 -19.47
C GLY A 562 2.59 6.51 -20.26
N PHE A 563 1.52 6.97 -19.58
CA PHE A 563 0.44 7.81 -20.13
C PHE A 563 -0.19 8.67 -19.02
N PRO A 564 -0.95 9.76 -19.32
CA PRO A 564 -1.33 10.78 -18.32
C PRO A 564 -2.08 10.31 -17.07
N TYR A 565 -2.81 9.21 -17.15
CA TYR A 565 -3.56 8.63 -16.01
C TYR A 565 -2.99 7.28 -15.55
N ASP A 566 -1.68 7.07 -15.68
CA ASP A 566 -1.03 5.85 -15.15
C ASP A 566 -1.05 5.77 -13.62
N ASP A 567 -1.23 6.91 -12.95
CA ASP A 567 -1.45 7.01 -11.51
C ASP A 567 -2.78 6.37 -11.06
N TYR A 568 -3.71 6.11 -11.98
CA TYR A 568 -4.88 5.28 -11.70
C TYR A 568 -4.44 3.91 -11.19
N ALA A 569 -4.95 3.51 -10.02
CA ALA A 569 -4.52 2.31 -9.30
C ALA A 569 -3.03 2.29 -8.90
N GLY A 570 -2.38 3.45 -8.83
CA GLY A 570 -1.03 3.61 -8.30
C GLY A 570 0.06 2.95 -9.14
N GLN A 571 -0.03 3.01 -10.46
CA GLN A 571 0.96 2.38 -11.36
C GLN A 571 1.99 3.37 -11.92
N SER A 572 1.80 4.67 -11.72
CA SER A 572 2.79 5.69 -12.07
C SER A 572 4.07 5.58 -11.22
N SER A 573 5.17 6.16 -11.71
CA SER A 573 6.40 6.41 -10.94
C SER A 573 6.29 7.58 -9.95
N PHE A 574 5.09 7.88 -9.47
CA PHE A 574 4.84 8.97 -8.51
C PHE A 574 5.20 8.54 -7.09
N VAL A 575 5.97 9.39 -6.40
CA VAL A 575 6.29 9.28 -4.99
C VAL A 575 5.88 10.55 -4.26
N SER A 576 5.27 10.39 -3.08
CA SER A 576 4.93 11.49 -2.20
C SER A 576 5.19 11.09 -0.76
N HIS A 577 5.93 11.93 -0.04
CA HIS A 577 6.16 11.73 1.38
C HIS A 577 6.49 13.03 2.12
N GLY A 578 6.09 13.09 3.39
CA GLY A 578 6.37 14.21 4.28
C GLY A 578 7.80 14.18 4.82
N ASN A 579 8.25 15.30 5.36
CA ASN A 579 9.57 15.44 6.01
C ASN A 579 10.75 14.92 5.16
N PRO A 580 10.82 15.27 3.86
CA PRO A 580 11.85 14.74 2.98
C PRO A 580 13.23 15.23 3.43
N GLN A 581 14.23 14.34 3.35
CA GLN A 581 15.60 14.66 3.70
C GLN A 581 16.43 14.90 2.44
N TRP A 582 16.42 13.92 1.54
CA TRP A 582 17.14 14.00 0.27
C TRP A 582 16.41 13.27 -0.85
N LEU A 583 16.69 13.71 -2.07
CA LEU A 583 16.26 13.08 -3.31
C LEU A 583 17.50 12.77 -4.15
N LEU A 584 17.71 11.50 -4.48
CA LEU A 584 18.69 11.14 -5.49
C LEU A 584 18.02 11.13 -6.86
N VAL A 585 18.69 11.65 -7.88
CA VAL A 585 18.24 11.54 -9.27
C VAL A 585 19.38 10.96 -10.12
N ALA A 586 19.20 9.74 -10.62
CA ALA A 586 20.15 9.06 -11.48
C ALA A 586 19.90 9.41 -12.96
N VAL A 587 20.94 9.89 -13.64
CA VAL A 587 20.91 10.21 -15.07
C VAL A 587 21.75 9.18 -15.83
N GLY A 588 21.10 8.35 -16.62
CA GLY A 588 21.70 7.19 -17.26
C GLY A 588 21.94 7.33 -18.76
N TRP A 589 22.83 6.48 -19.26
CA TRP A 589 23.08 6.26 -20.67
C TRP A 589 23.18 4.78 -20.96
#